data_AF-A0A1Q5QUE3-F1
#
_entry.id   AF-A0A1Q5QUE3-F1
#
_cell.length_a   1.000
_cell.length_b   1.000
_cell.length_c   1.000
_cell.angle_alpha   90.00
_cell.angle_beta   90.00
_cell.angle_gamma   90.00
#
_symmetry.space_group_name_H-M   'P 1'
#
loop_
_entity.id
_entity.type
_entity.pdbx_description
1 polymer ?
#
loop_
_entity_poly.entity_id
_entity_poly.type
_entity_poly.pdbx_seq_one_letter_code
_entity_poly.pdbx_strand_id
1 'polypeptide(L)'
;RKRLSRKAMLEFFTKLPSTVVAIEACGAAHNLARELGKLGHTVKLIAPQLVKPYVPRNKNDGRDAEGLCEAASRPRMRYVPVKTAEQQAALMLLGVREQLVARRTQLSNTIRGHAAEFGLTVARGLDKLAALLAAISRNEGVPALARELFAMLARQYEQVQDELRTIE
;
A
#
# COMPACT_ATOMS: atom_id res chain seq x y z
N ARG A 1 -24.37 -23.63 3.85
CA ARG A 1 -23.63 -22.36 3.61
C ARG A 1 -24.12 -21.34 4.63
N LYS A 2 -23.24 -20.56 5.28
CA LYS A 2 -23.62 -19.56 6.31
C LYS A 2 -22.90 -18.25 6.02
N ARG A 3 -23.65 -17.13 5.92
CA ARG A 3 -23.06 -15.79 5.79
C ARG A 3 -22.80 -15.23 7.18
N LEU A 4 -21.57 -14.78 7.43
CA LEU A 4 -21.14 -14.30 8.74
C LEU A 4 -20.51 -12.92 8.59
N SER A 5 -20.76 -12.05 9.56
CA SER A 5 -19.94 -10.85 9.74
C SER A 5 -18.55 -11.25 10.23
N ARG A 6 -17.57 -10.34 10.14
CA ARG A 6 -16.20 -10.60 10.61
C ARG A 6 -16.16 -11.00 12.09
N LYS A 7 -16.91 -10.29 12.94
CA LYS A 7 -17.00 -10.59 14.39
C LYS A 7 -17.62 -11.97 14.62
N ALA A 8 -18.77 -12.23 14.00
CA ALA A 8 -19.47 -13.50 14.13
C ALA A 8 -18.67 -14.69 13.57
N MET A 9 -17.77 -14.45 12.61
CA MET A 9 -16.91 -15.48 12.04
C MET A 9 -15.85 -15.95 13.04
N LEU A 10 -15.16 -15.04 13.74
CA LEU A 10 -14.20 -15.44 14.78
C LEU A 10 -14.90 -16.21 15.91
N GLU A 11 -16.04 -15.71 16.40
CA GLU A 11 -16.88 -16.39 17.41
C GLU A 11 -17.42 -17.75 16.95
N PHE A 12 -17.62 -17.93 15.64
CA PHE A 12 -18.02 -19.21 15.07
C PHE A 12 -16.86 -20.21 15.13
N PHE A 13 -15.65 -19.78 14.76
CA PHE A 13 -14.47 -20.63 14.76
C PHE A 13 -14.01 -21.05 16.17
N THR A 14 -14.26 -20.24 17.21
CA THR A 14 -13.96 -20.65 18.60
C THR A 14 -14.73 -21.89 19.06
N LYS A 15 -15.86 -22.21 18.41
CA LYS A 15 -16.74 -23.33 18.75
C LYS A 15 -16.44 -24.59 17.94
N LEU A 16 -15.53 -24.51 16.97
CA LEU A 16 -15.19 -25.61 16.08
C LEU A 16 -13.92 -26.33 16.53
N PRO A 17 -13.79 -27.64 16.26
CA PRO A 17 -12.49 -28.29 16.35
C PRO A 17 -11.50 -27.70 15.35
N SER A 18 -10.20 -27.95 15.58
CA SER A 18 -9.14 -27.57 14.63
C SER A 18 -9.49 -28.03 13.22
N THR A 19 -9.44 -27.10 12.27
CA THR A 19 -9.95 -27.28 10.90
C THR A 19 -9.04 -26.51 9.93
N VAL A 20 -8.99 -26.94 8.68
CA VAL A 20 -8.31 -26.22 7.60
C VAL A 20 -9.21 -25.10 7.08
N VAL A 21 -8.73 -23.85 7.10
CA VAL A 21 -9.46 -22.68 6.59
C VAL A 21 -8.74 -22.12 5.37
N ALA A 22 -9.39 -22.16 4.21
CA ALA A 22 -8.90 -21.49 3.01
C ALA A 22 -9.37 -20.04 2.98
N ILE A 23 -8.45 -19.11 2.69
CA ILE A 23 -8.75 -17.67 2.60
C ILE A 23 -8.03 -17.11 1.37
N GLU A 24 -8.70 -16.26 0.60
CA GLU A 24 -8.03 -15.50 -0.46
C GLU A 24 -7.02 -14.52 0.16
N ALA A 25 -5.80 -14.46 -0.38
CA ALA A 25 -4.74 -13.57 0.09
C ALA A 25 -5.00 -12.12 -0.34
N CYS A 26 -6.01 -11.49 0.25
CA CYS A 26 -6.45 -10.11 -0.01
C CYS A 26 -6.12 -9.18 1.17
N GLY A 27 -6.57 -7.91 1.07
CA GLY A 27 -6.47 -6.94 2.16
C GLY A 27 -7.06 -7.49 3.46
N ALA A 28 -6.28 -7.48 4.53
CA ALA A 28 -6.59 -8.06 5.85
C ALA A 28 -6.54 -9.60 6.00
N ALA A 29 -6.29 -10.37 4.95
CA ALA A 29 -6.24 -11.84 5.03
C ALA A 29 -5.18 -12.36 6.01
N HIS A 30 -4.00 -11.72 6.05
CA HIS A 30 -2.93 -12.10 6.97
C HIS A 30 -3.30 -11.92 8.44
N ASN A 31 -4.00 -10.84 8.78
CA ASN A 31 -4.46 -10.64 10.16
C ASN A 31 -5.47 -11.72 10.56
N LEU A 32 -6.45 -11.96 9.70
CA LEU A 32 -7.45 -13.00 9.94
C LEU A 32 -6.81 -14.39 10.06
N ALA A 33 -5.83 -14.69 9.22
CA ALA A 33 -5.09 -15.95 9.29
C ALA A 33 -4.38 -16.14 10.62
N ARG A 34 -3.77 -15.07 11.18
CA ARG A 34 -3.16 -15.14 12.51
C ARG A 34 -4.19 -15.34 13.62
N GLU A 35 -5.33 -14.64 13.57
CA GLU A 35 -6.40 -14.81 14.57
C GLU A 35 -6.96 -16.23 14.56
N LEU A 36 -7.22 -16.80 13.39
CA LEU A 36 -7.66 -18.20 13.27
C LEU A 36 -6.58 -19.19 13.68
N GLY A 37 -5.30 -18.88 13.41
CA GLY A 37 -4.16 -19.67 13.88
C GLY A 37 -4.07 -19.72 15.41
N LYS A 38 -4.35 -18.61 16.11
CA LYS A 38 -4.42 -18.57 17.59
C LYS A 38 -5.52 -19.47 18.16
N LEU A 39 -6.59 -19.69 17.40
CA LEU A 39 -7.68 -20.63 17.75
C LEU A 39 -7.34 -22.09 17.42
N GLY A 40 -6.12 -22.37 16.91
CA GLY A 40 -5.66 -23.71 16.57
C GLY A 40 -6.04 -24.19 15.18
N HIS A 41 -6.55 -23.32 14.30
CA HIS A 41 -6.88 -23.70 12.92
C HIS A 41 -5.66 -23.63 12.00
N THR A 42 -5.65 -24.50 10.98
CA THR A 42 -4.63 -24.44 9.92
C THR A 42 -5.13 -23.53 8.80
N VAL A 43 -4.51 -22.37 8.62
CA VAL A 43 -4.94 -21.42 7.59
C VAL A 43 -4.11 -21.56 6.32
N LYS A 44 -4.80 -21.62 5.18
CA LYS A 44 -4.22 -21.73 3.84
C LYS A 44 -4.59 -20.51 3.02
N LEU A 45 -3.66 -19.58 2.83
CA LEU A 45 -3.89 -18.40 2.00
C LEU A 45 -3.67 -18.73 0.51
N ILE A 46 -4.59 -18.36 -0.37
CA ILE A 46 -4.48 -18.60 -1.81
C ILE A 46 -4.43 -17.26 -2.54
N ALA A 47 -3.47 -17.07 -3.44
CA ALA A 47 -3.35 -15.84 -4.21
C ALA A 47 -4.60 -15.61 -5.09
N PRO A 48 -5.12 -14.38 -5.22
CA PRO A 48 -6.32 -14.08 -6.01
C PRO A 48 -6.25 -14.62 -7.45
N GLN A 49 -5.07 -14.56 -8.07
CA GLN A 49 -4.84 -15.04 -9.44
C GLN A 49 -5.04 -16.55 -9.57
N LEU A 50 -4.84 -17.32 -8.51
CA LEU A 50 -5.04 -18.76 -8.46
C LEU A 50 -6.49 -19.13 -8.12
N VAL A 51 -7.23 -18.25 -7.45
CA VAL A 51 -8.66 -18.45 -7.14
C VAL A 51 -9.53 -18.10 -8.35
N LYS A 52 -9.18 -17.03 -9.08
CA LYS A 52 -9.96 -16.46 -10.19
C LYS A 52 -10.47 -17.49 -11.21
N PRO A 53 -9.70 -18.50 -11.66
CA PRO A 53 -10.19 -19.49 -12.63
C PRO A 53 -11.34 -20.37 -12.12
N TYR A 54 -11.51 -20.47 -10.81
CA TYR A 54 -12.53 -21.31 -10.16
C TYR A 54 -13.80 -20.55 -9.78
N VAL A 55 -13.80 -19.21 -9.88
CA VAL A 55 -14.96 -18.38 -9.56
C VAL A 55 -15.88 -18.28 -10.78
N PRO A 56 -17.16 -18.68 -10.68
CA PRO A 56 -18.12 -18.57 -11.79
C PRO A 56 -18.34 -17.12 -12.26
N ARG A 57 -18.82 -16.96 -13.49
CA ARG A 57 -19.35 -15.67 -13.98
C ARG A 57 -20.52 -15.22 -13.07
N ASN A 58 -20.80 -13.90 -13.04
CA ASN A 58 -21.75 -13.26 -12.12
C ASN A 58 -21.35 -13.39 -10.64
N LYS A 59 -20.23 -12.73 -10.31
CA LYS A 59 -19.59 -12.73 -8.99
C LYS A 59 -20.54 -12.35 -7.85
N ASN A 60 -20.51 -13.13 -6.76
CA ASN A 60 -21.08 -12.77 -5.47
C ASN A 60 -20.31 -13.47 -4.34
N ASP A 61 -20.47 -13.04 -3.09
CA ASP A 61 -19.73 -13.58 -1.94
C ASP A 61 -19.83 -15.10 -1.80
N GLY A 62 -20.98 -15.69 -2.13
CA GLY A 62 -21.20 -17.14 -2.05
C GLY A 62 -20.41 -17.91 -3.12
N ARG A 63 -20.45 -17.43 -4.36
CA ARG A 63 -19.72 -17.97 -5.50
C ARG A 63 -18.20 -17.80 -5.35
N ASP A 64 -17.77 -16.70 -4.72
CA ASP A 64 -16.37 -16.50 -4.37
C ASP A 64 -15.90 -17.55 -3.36
N ALA A 65 -16.69 -17.80 -2.31
CA ALA A 65 -16.39 -18.83 -1.32
C ALA A 65 -16.37 -20.24 -1.95
N GLU A 66 -17.29 -20.54 -2.88
CA GLU A 66 -17.29 -21.81 -3.63
C GLU A 66 -16.04 -21.97 -4.50
N GLY A 67 -15.70 -20.95 -5.28
CA GLY A 67 -14.50 -20.96 -6.11
C GLY A 67 -13.22 -21.10 -5.28
N LEU A 68 -13.17 -20.47 -4.10
CA LEU A 68 -12.06 -20.63 -3.16
C LEU A 68 -11.97 -22.05 -2.58
N CYS A 69 -13.09 -22.67 -2.21
CA CYS A 69 -13.12 -24.07 -1.80
C CYS A 69 -12.63 -25.00 -2.92
N GLU A 70 -13.04 -24.74 -4.17
CA GLU A 70 -12.65 -25.54 -5.33
C GLU A 70 -11.16 -25.34 -5.71
N ALA A 71 -10.63 -24.14 -5.47
CA ALA A 71 -9.20 -23.88 -5.60
C ALA A 71 -8.42 -24.64 -4.51
N ALA A 72 -8.88 -24.57 -3.26
CA ALA A 72 -8.23 -25.20 -2.12
C ALA A 72 -8.22 -26.74 -2.19
N SER A 73 -9.15 -27.36 -2.92
CA SER A 73 -9.21 -28.81 -3.11
C SER A 73 -8.16 -29.35 -4.08
N ARG A 74 -7.44 -28.49 -4.82
CA ARG A 74 -6.49 -28.94 -5.84
C ARG A 74 -5.21 -29.49 -5.22
N PRO A 75 -4.74 -30.68 -5.67
CA PRO A 75 -3.58 -31.35 -5.06
C PRO A 75 -2.28 -30.56 -5.24
N ARG A 76 -2.16 -29.76 -6.31
CA ARG A 76 -0.99 -28.93 -6.61
C ARG A 76 -1.20 -27.45 -6.26
N MET A 77 -2.20 -27.13 -5.43
CA MET A 77 -2.46 -25.75 -5.04
C MET A 77 -1.27 -25.14 -4.30
N ARG A 78 -0.92 -23.91 -4.66
CA ARG A 78 0.16 -23.16 -4.02
C ARG A 78 -0.43 -22.16 -3.04
N TYR A 79 0.18 -22.08 -1.86
CA TYR A 79 -0.29 -21.22 -0.79
C TYR A 79 0.69 -20.08 -0.51
N VAL A 80 0.14 -18.91 -0.20
CA VAL A 80 0.89 -17.76 0.28
C VAL A 80 1.21 -18.00 1.76
N PRO A 81 2.47 -17.85 2.21
CA PRO A 81 2.79 -17.99 3.62
C PRO A 81 2.06 -16.93 4.45
N VAL A 82 1.54 -17.33 5.61
CA VAL A 82 0.96 -16.40 6.58
C VAL A 82 2.09 -15.58 7.19
N LYS A 83 2.11 -14.28 6.90
CA LYS A 83 3.11 -13.36 7.42
C LYS A 83 2.82 -13.00 8.89
N THR A 84 3.88 -12.91 9.69
CA THR A 84 3.80 -12.36 11.05
C THR A 84 3.42 -10.88 11.01
N ALA A 85 3.14 -10.29 12.18
CA ALA A 85 2.87 -8.85 12.26
C ALA A 85 4.10 -8.04 11.86
N GLU A 86 5.29 -8.49 12.27
CA GLU A 86 6.58 -7.88 12.00
C GLU A 86 6.94 -7.96 10.51
N GLN A 87 6.70 -9.10 9.86
CA GLN A 87 6.88 -9.24 8.41
C GLN A 87 5.92 -8.34 7.63
N GLN A 88 4.68 -8.15 8.11
CA GLN A 88 3.75 -7.19 7.53
C GLN A 88 4.20 -5.74 7.74
N ALA A 89 4.75 -5.41 8.91
CA ALA A 89 5.33 -4.09 9.17
C ALA A 89 6.54 -3.81 8.26
N ALA A 90 7.39 -4.80 8.00
CA ALA A 90 8.50 -4.66 7.05
C ALA A 90 8.01 -4.39 5.61
N LEU A 91 6.93 -5.04 5.18
CA LEU A 91 6.30 -4.72 3.88
C LEU A 91 5.68 -3.32 3.85
N MET A 92 5.09 -2.89 4.97
CA MET A 92 4.57 -1.52 5.11
C MET A 92 5.70 -0.50 4.96
N LEU A 93 6.86 -0.74 5.58
CA LEU A 93 8.04 0.12 5.45
C LEU A 93 8.46 0.30 3.98
N LEU A 94 8.53 -0.80 3.21
CA LEU A 94 8.87 -0.74 1.78
C LEU A 94 7.85 0.08 0.99
N GLY A 95 6.55 -0.10 1.26
CA GLY A 95 5.48 0.67 0.60
C GLY A 95 5.50 2.16 0.96
N VAL A 96 5.72 2.49 2.24
CA VAL A 96 5.85 3.88 2.70
C VAL A 96 7.05 4.54 2.02
N ARG A 97 8.20 3.85 1.96
CA ARG A 97 9.38 4.37 1.26
C ARG A 97 9.10 4.64 -0.22
N GLU A 98 8.46 3.70 -0.92
CA GLU A 98 8.11 3.87 -2.33
C GLU A 98 7.20 5.10 -2.54
N GLN A 99 6.18 5.27 -1.68
CA GLN A 99 5.31 6.44 -1.70
C GLN A 99 6.06 7.75 -1.47
N LEU A 100 6.97 7.79 -0.49
CA LEU A 100 7.77 8.98 -0.21
C LEU A 100 8.71 9.33 -1.37
N VAL A 101 9.37 8.34 -1.98
CA VAL A 101 10.21 8.55 -3.17
C VAL A 101 9.39 9.08 -4.34
N ALA A 102 8.19 8.54 -4.57
CA ALA A 102 7.28 9.02 -5.60
C ALA A 102 6.84 10.47 -5.32
N ARG A 103 6.46 10.79 -4.08
CA ARG A 103 6.04 12.14 -3.65
C ARG A 103 7.17 13.16 -3.78
N ARG A 104 8.39 12.81 -3.38
CA ARG A 104 9.59 13.65 -3.58
C ARG A 104 9.77 14.00 -5.06
N THR A 105 9.62 13.00 -5.92
CA THR A 105 9.76 13.16 -7.37
C THR A 105 8.65 14.06 -7.93
N GLN A 106 7.41 13.83 -7.52
CA GLN A 106 6.25 14.65 -7.90
C GLN A 106 6.45 16.12 -7.50
N LEU A 107 6.77 16.40 -6.24
CA LEU A 107 7.01 17.76 -5.74
C LEU A 107 8.15 18.45 -6.50
N SER A 108 9.24 17.72 -6.74
CA SER A 108 10.38 18.23 -7.51
C SER A 108 10.00 18.60 -8.95
N ASN A 109 9.15 17.79 -9.60
CA ASN A 109 8.64 18.08 -10.94
C ASN A 109 7.65 19.25 -10.94
N THR A 110 6.74 19.32 -9.97
CA THR A 110 5.79 20.43 -9.81
C THR A 110 6.51 21.76 -9.61
N ILE A 111 7.52 21.81 -8.73
CA ILE A 111 8.32 23.02 -8.50
C ILE A 111 9.02 23.46 -9.80
N ARG A 112 9.66 22.53 -10.52
CA ARG A 112 10.32 22.88 -11.80
C ARG A 112 9.34 23.34 -12.87
N GLY A 113 8.19 22.69 -12.98
CA GLY A 113 7.14 23.04 -13.93
C GLY A 113 6.64 24.47 -13.71
N HIS A 114 6.28 24.82 -12.47
CA HIS A 114 5.87 26.19 -12.15
C HIS A 114 6.99 27.20 -12.32
N ALA A 115 8.24 26.86 -11.97
CA ALA A 115 9.37 27.77 -12.12
C ALA A 115 9.62 28.15 -13.59
N ALA A 116 9.39 27.21 -14.51
CA ALA A 116 9.53 27.44 -15.94
C ALA A 116 8.55 28.50 -16.48
N GLU A 117 7.34 28.60 -15.93
CA GLU A 117 6.37 29.66 -16.29
C GLU A 117 6.88 31.07 -15.94
N PHE A 118 7.83 31.18 -15.01
CA PHE A 118 8.52 32.43 -14.67
C PHE A 118 9.90 32.56 -15.32
N GLY A 119 10.21 31.74 -16.34
CA GLY A 119 11.49 31.75 -17.06
C GLY A 119 12.67 31.16 -16.27
N LEU A 120 12.41 30.56 -15.10
CA LEU A 120 13.45 30.00 -14.23
C LEU A 120 13.60 28.50 -14.50
N THR A 121 14.59 28.15 -15.31
CA THR A 121 14.88 26.75 -15.67
C THR A 121 16.19 26.27 -15.04
N VAL A 122 16.22 25.02 -14.60
CA VAL A 122 17.42 24.36 -14.05
C VAL A 122 17.54 22.94 -14.60
N ALA A 123 18.77 22.44 -14.66
CA ALA A 123 19.04 21.05 -15.01
C ALA A 123 18.32 20.08 -14.05
N ARG A 124 18.02 18.87 -14.54
CA ARG A 124 17.46 17.80 -13.71
C ARG A 124 18.47 17.40 -12.62
N GLY A 125 18.00 17.28 -11.39
CA GLY A 125 18.84 16.95 -10.23
C GLY A 125 18.19 17.43 -8.92
N LEU A 126 18.19 16.58 -7.89
CA LEU A 126 17.62 16.93 -6.58
C LEU A 126 18.49 17.97 -5.85
N ASP A 127 19.81 17.94 -6.08
CA ASP A 127 20.80 18.87 -5.57
C ASP A 127 20.62 20.30 -6.11
N LYS A 128 19.98 20.45 -7.27
CA LYS A 128 19.71 21.77 -7.88
C LYS A 128 18.45 22.45 -7.36
N LEU A 129 17.56 21.70 -6.67
CA LEU A 129 16.25 22.22 -6.29
C LEU A 129 16.34 23.29 -5.20
N ALA A 130 17.23 23.11 -4.21
CA ALA A 130 17.44 24.09 -3.15
C ALA A 130 17.92 25.44 -3.69
N ALA A 131 18.86 25.41 -4.64
CA ALA A 131 19.36 26.61 -5.29
C ALA A 131 18.27 27.33 -6.11
N LEU A 132 17.42 26.58 -6.83
CA LEU A 132 16.29 27.12 -7.57
C LEU A 132 15.30 27.84 -6.65
N LEU A 133 14.89 27.19 -5.55
CA LEU A 133 13.96 27.77 -4.57
C LEU A 133 14.53 29.03 -3.92
N ALA A 134 15.83 29.03 -3.60
CA ALA A 134 16.52 30.22 -3.10
C ALA A 134 16.53 31.37 -4.13
N ALA A 135 16.75 31.07 -5.41
CA ALA A 135 16.70 32.06 -6.49
C ALA A 135 15.29 32.64 -6.66
N ILE A 136 14.26 31.81 -6.64
CA ILE A 136 12.85 32.23 -6.71
C ILE A 136 12.50 33.19 -5.56
N SER A 137 12.92 32.87 -4.33
CA SER A 137 12.58 33.68 -3.15
C SER A 137 13.07 35.12 -3.22
N ARG A 138 14.22 35.33 -3.88
CA ARG A 138 14.89 36.64 -4.04
C ARG A 138 14.52 37.37 -5.33
N ASN A 139 13.78 36.74 -6.24
CA ASN A 139 13.46 37.32 -7.52
C ASN A 139 12.17 38.17 -7.41
N GLU A 140 12.33 39.49 -7.42
CA GLU A 140 11.21 40.45 -7.38
C GLU A 140 10.33 40.40 -8.64
N GLY A 141 10.85 39.86 -9.75
CA GLY A 141 10.08 39.58 -10.96
C GLY A 141 9.10 38.42 -10.81
N VAL A 142 9.21 37.62 -9.74
CA VAL A 142 8.22 36.58 -9.41
C VAL A 142 7.16 37.17 -8.46
N PRO A 143 5.86 37.11 -8.82
CA PRO A 143 4.79 37.62 -7.98
C PRO A 143 4.85 37.08 -6.54
N ALA A 144 4.51 37.91 -5.56
CA ALA A 144 4.60 37.56 -4.14
C ALA A 144 3.84 36.26 -3.82
N LEU A 145 2.62 36.10 -4.35
CA LEU A 145 1.83 34.89 -4.20
C LEU A 145 2.56 33.64 -4.73
N ALA A 146 3.21 33.73 -5.89
CA ALA A 146 3.96 32.60 -6.44
C ALA A 146 5.14 32.24 -5.52
N ARG A 147 5.87 33.23 -5.00
CA ARG A 147 6.96 32.99 -4.02
C ARG A 147 6.46 32.30 -2.76
N GLU A 148 5.29 32.68 -2.24
CA GLU A 148 4.66 32.03 -1.09
C GLU A 148 4.27 30.57 -1.39
N LEU A 149 3.69 30.30 -2.56
CA LEU A 149 3.34 28.95 -3.00
C LEU A 149 4.58 28.07 -3.22
N PHE A 150 5.67 28.61 -3.79
CA PHE A 150 6.95 27.91 -3.88
C PHE A 150 7.53 27.59 -2.50
N ALA A 151 7.43 28.51 -1.54
CA ALA A 151 7.85 28.25 -0.16
C ALA A 151 6.99 27.16 0.50
N MET A 152 5.70 27.08 0.18
CA MET A 152 4.84 25.98 0.65
C MET A 152 5.27 24.62 0.08
N LEU A 153 5.53 24.56 -1.24
CA LEU A 153 6.02 23.35 -1.89
C LEU A 153 7.41 22.93 -1.39
N ALA A 154 8.27 23.90 -1.09
CA ALA A 154 9.59 23.68 -0.51
C ALA A 154 9.49 22.97 0.85
N ARG A 155 8.64 23.48 1.76
CA ARG A 155 8.41 22.85 3.07
C ARG A 155 7.90 21.42 2.96
N GLN A 156 6.97 21.17 2.04
CA GLN A 156 6.48 19.80 1.79
C GLN A 156 7.58 18.88 1.26
N TYR A 157 8.44 19.40 0.37
CA TYR A 157 9.56 18.64 -0.16
C TYR A 157 10.60 18.31 0.92
N GLU A 158 10.95 19.28 1.77
CA GLU A 158 11.85 19.08 2.91
C GLU A 158 11.29 18.06 3.90
N GLN A 159 10.01 18.15 4.25
CA GLN A 159 9.36 17.17 5.12
C GLN A 159 9.48 15.74 4.56
N VAL A 160 9.22 15.54 3.27
CA VAL A 160 9.34 14.22 2.64
C VAL A 160 10.79 13.71 2.66
N GLN A 161 11.78 14.60 2.54
CA GLN A 161 13.19 14.22 2.63
C GLN A 161 13.58 13.81 4.05
N ASP A 162 13.05 14.49 5.07
CA ASP A 162 13.28 14.15 6.48
C ASP A 162 12.66 12.79 6.83
N GLU A 163 11.43 12.56 6.37
CA GLU A 163 10.74 11.27 6.52
C GLU A 163 11.53 10.14 5.82
N LEU A 164 12.05 10.37 4.61
CA LEU A 164 12.91 9.39 3.91
C LEU A 164 14.18 9.08 4.69
N ARG A 165 14.89 10.10 5.18
CA ARG A 165 16.11 9.92 5.99
C ARG A 165 15.88 9.17 7.30
N THR A 166 14.65 9.19 7.82
CA THR A 166 14.29 8.49 9.05
C THR A 166 14.15 6.97 8.83
N ILE A 167 13.82 6.56 7.61
CA ILE A 167 13.49 5.16 7.28
C ILE A 167 14.53 4.47 6.39
N GLU A 168 15.55 5.20 5.94
CA GLU A 168 16.72 4.71 5.18
C GLU A 168 17.93 4.54 6.10
#